data_AF-Q47X26-F1
#
_entry.id   AF-Q47X26-F1
#
_cell.length_a   1.000
_cell.length_b   1.000
_cell.length_c   1.000
_cell.angle_alpha   90.00
_cell.angle_beta   90.00
_cell.angle_gamma   90.00
#
_symmetry.space_group_name_H-M   'P 1'
#
loop_
_entity.id
_entity.type
_entity.pdbx_description
1 polymer ?
#
loop_
_entity_poly.entity_id
_entity_poly.type
_entity_poly.pdbx_seq_one_letter_code
_entity_poly.pdbx_strand_id
1 'polypeptide(L)'
;MKKVLFGLVFLLSQVSFAEDEVKKLPPLDPGYMGVHGMVLVTHGSSIYASHMPLYNKPHNVQLLYKLDNNDLAVLQTVRDSQLITIKPKPFNLQRLMRGEKMVIEADLYAGHFERDGMLVYSNISLSFDKQLYVRTFDDIKPSSTKQEYDIVSLRKNYKFYIHRIQQAPSFDHILGVDLEAGCLSRFNTSSAVPKETELQYKFINCGTIKPLYFETEDFQAADSH
;
A
#
# COMPACT_ATOMS: atom_id res chain seq x y z
N MET A 1 58.40 54.95 12.35
CA MET A 1 59.51 54.00 12.54
C MET A 1 58.98 52.57 12.43
N LYS A 2 59.69 51.71 11.67
CA LYS A 2 59.62 50.22 11.62
C LYS A 2 58.27 49.59 11.22
N LYS A 3 58.12 49.14 9.96
CA LYS A 3 58.40 47.77 9.45
C LYS A 3 57.63 46.69 10.21
N VAL A 4 56.70 45.97 9.56
CA VAL A 4 56.67 44.50 9.47
C VAL A 4 55.92 44.09 8.19
N LEU A 5 56.43 43.05 7.58
CA LEU A 5 56.20 42.45 6.27
C LEU A 5 55.53 41.05 6.48
N PHE A 6 54.90 40.52 5.42
CA PHE A 6 54.62 39.09 5.15
C PHE A 6 53.42 38.45 5.90
N GLY A 7 52.61 37.58 5.31
CA GLY A 7 52.67 36.90 4.01
C GLY A 7 51.32 36.22 3.71
N LEU A 8 51.02 36.06 2.42
CA LEU A 8 49.76 35.50 1.93
C LEU A 8 49.88 33.97 1.83
N VAL A 9 49.20 33.25 2.72
CA VAL A 9 49.11 31.78 2.68
C VAL A 9 47.96 31.39 1.76
N PHE A 10 48.27 30.83 0.59
CA PHE A 10 47.31 30.16 -0.29
C PHE A 10 46.94 28.79 0.31
N LEU A 11 45.75 28.69 0.90
CA LEU A 11 45.13 27.41 1.26
C LEU A 11 44.45 26.81 0.02
N LEU A 12 45.12 25.85 -0.61
CA LEU A 12 44.52 24.96 -1.60
C LEU A 12 43.60 23.97 -0.87
N SER A 13 42.30 24.20 -0.90
CA SER A 13 41.29 23.25 -0.44
C SER A 13 41.22 22.07 -1.41
N GLN A 14 41.65 20.90 -0.95
CA GLN A 14 41.41 19.63 -1.63
C GLN A 14 39.92 19.30 -1.51
N VAL A 15 39.18 19.46 -2.61
CA VAL A 15 37.82 18.93 -2.73
C VAL A 15 37.91 17.44 -3.02
N SER A 16 37.79 16.62 -1.97
CA SER A 16 37.53 15.19 -2.12
C SER A 16 36.11 15.00 -2.62
N PHE A 17 35.95 14.61 -3.88
CA PHE A 17 34.71 14.03 -4.37
C PHE A 17 34.69 12.56 -3.93
N ALA A 18 33.98 12.28 -2.83
CA ALA A 18 33.56 10.92 -2.53
C ALA A 18 32.47 10.56 -3.55
N GLU A 19 32.80 9.73 -4.51
CA GLU A 19 31.83 9.15 -5.42
C GLU A 19 31.04 8.12 -4.61
N ASP A 20 29.79 8.44 -4.28
CA ASP A 20 28.88 7.51 -3.62
C ASP A 20 28.79 6.25 -4.49
N GLU A 21 29.37 5.15 -4.01
CA GLU A 21 29.20 3.85 -4.65
C GLU A 21 27.70 3.55 -4.69
N VAL A 22 27.08 3.69 -5.87
CA VAL A 22 25.68 3.34 -6.09
C VAL A 22 25.53 1.85 -5.78
N LYS A 23 25.10 1.54 -4.56
CA LYS A 23 24.92 0.18 -4.07
C LYS A 23 23.91 -0.51 -4.98
N LYS A 24 24.40 -1.35 -5.90
CA LYS A 24 23.55 -2.10 -6.83
C LYS A 24 22.56 -2.94 -6.02
N LEU A 25 21.27 -2.76 -6.31
CA LEU A 25 20.24 -3.58 -5.68
C LEU A 25 20.51 -5.06 -6.01
N PRO A 26 20.26 -5.98 -5.07
CA PRO A 26 20.36 -7.41 -5.37
C PRO A 26 19.41 -7.78 -6.51
N PRO A 27 19.67 -8.88 -7.25
CA PRO A 27 18.72 -9.41 -8.22
C PRO A 27 17.31 -9.56 -7.63
N LEU A 28 16.30 -9.53 -8.49
CA LEU A 28 14.94 -9.84 -8.06
C LEU A 28 14.87 -11.30 -7.62
N ASP A 29 14.21 -11.55 -6.50
CA ASP A 29 13.97 -12.88 -5.96
C ASP A 29 12.87 -13.57 -6.80
N PRO A 30 13.18 -14.68 -7.49
CA PRO A 30 12.22 -15.38 -8.35
C PRO A 30 10.97 -15.86 -7.61
N GLY A 31 11.06 -16.06 -6.30
CA GLY A 31 9.94 -16.49 -5.47
C GLY A 31 8.80 -15.47 -5.38
N TYR A 32 9.00 -14.22 -5.82
CA TYR A 32 7.95 -13.20 -5.93
C TYR A 32 7.29 -13.11 -7.32
N MET A 33 7.63 -14.00 -8.26
CA MET A 33 6.96 -14.09 -9.56
C MET A 33 5.57 -14.72 -9.40
N GLY A 34 4.53 -14.10 -9.95
CA GLY A 34 3.17 -14.63 -9.86
C GLY A 34 2.11 -13.65 -10.40
N VAL A 35 0.84 -14.04 -10.27
CA VAL A 35 -0.32 -13.18 -10.52
C VAL A 35 -0.68 -12.48 -9.23
N HIS A 36 -0.47 -11.17 -9.15
CA HIS A 36 -0.67 -10.40 -7.92
C HIS A 36 -1.97 -9.61 -7.99
N GLY A 37 -3.04 -10.19 -7.46
CA GLY A 37 -4.34 -9.53 -7.38
C GLY A 37 -4.26 -8.21 -6.61
N MET A 38 -5.00 -7.20 -7.06
CA MET A 38 -5.04 -5.89 -6.40
C MET A 38 -6.47 -5.37 -6.34
N VAL A 39 -6.84 -4.73 -5.24
CA VAL A 39 -8.04 -3.90 -5.13
C VAL A 39 -7.72 -2.48 -5.60
N LEU A 40 -8.61 -1.90 -6.41
CA LEU A 40 -8.52 -0.50 -6.82
C LEU A 40 -9.44 0.35 -5.95
N VAL A 41 -8.90 1.43 -5.39
CA VAL A 41 -9.62 2.38 -4.55
C VAL A 41 -9.40 3.82 -5.04
N THR A 42 -10.32 4.73 -4.71
CA THR A 42 -10.27 6.12 -5.19
C THR A 42 -10.31 7.16 -4.08
N HIS A 43 -9.53 8.22 -4.27
CA HIS A 43 -9.69 9.48 -3.57
C HIS A 43 -9.53 10.64 -4.56
N GLY A 44 -10.58 11.46 -4.69
CA GLY A 44 -10.66 12.48 -5.74
C GLY A 44 -10.59 11.88 -7.14
N SER A 45 -9.67 12.36 -7.97
CA SER A 45 -9.40 11.84 -9.32
C SER A 45 -8.23 10.85 -9.39
N SER A 46 -7.69 10.42 -8.25
CA SER A 46 -6.59 9.45 -8.20
C SER A 46 -7.09 8.05 -7.88
N ILE A 47 -6.52 7.08 -8.57
CA ILE A 47 -6.69 5.65 -8.30
C ILE A 47 -5.46 5.14 -7.56
N TYR A 48 -5.71 4.28 -6.58
CA TYR A 48 -4.69 3.58 -5.83
C TYR A 48 -4.94 2.08 -5.93
N ALA A 49 -3.87 1.31 -6.17
CA ALA A 49 -3.91 -0.14 -6.17
C ALA A 49 -3.32 -0.65 -4.86
N SER A 50 -4.13 -1.38 -4.09
CA SER A 50 -3.65 -2.13 -2.93
C SER A 50 -3.51 -3.59 -3.31
N HIS A 51 -2.35 -4.17 -3.05
CA HIS A 51 -2.15 -5.61 -3.20
C HIS A 51 -3.10 -6.37 -2.28
N MET A 52 -3.61 -7.52 -2.75
CA MET A 52 -4.42 -8.45 -1.97
C MET A 52 -3.49 -9.52 -1.40
N PRO A 53 -3.00 -9.37 -0.16
CA PRO A 53 -1.95 -10.23 0.37
C PRO A 53 -2.50 -11.56 0.86
N LEU A 54 -1.62 -12.55 0.95
CA LEU A 54 -1.82 -13.81 1.68
C LEU A 54 -0.62 -14.04 2.61
N TYR A 55 -0.72 -14.98 3.54
CA TYR A 55 0.37 -15.23 4.51
C TYR A 55 1.68 -15.68 3.88
N ASN A 56 1.62 -16.34 2.72
CA ASN A 56 2.77 -16.97 2.10
C ASN A 56 3.24 -16.22 0.87
N LYS A 57 4.55 -16.36 0.60
CA LYS A 57 5.15 -15.93 -0.66
C LYS A 57 4.43 -16.57 -1.85
N PRO A 58 4.14 -15.84 -2.95
CA PRO A 58 4.63 -14.49 -3.27
C PRO A 58 3.79 -13.33 -2.71
N HIS A 59 2.76 -13.60 -1.92
CA HIS A 59 1.73 -12.62 -1.55
C HIS A 59 1.88 -12.04 -0.14
N ASN A 60 2.95 -12.37 0.57
CA ASN A 60 3.22 -12.02 1.98
C ASN A 60 3.66 -10.55 2.19
N VAL A 61 2.99 -9.62 1.51
CA VAL A 61 3.32 -8.20 1.48
C VAL A 61 2.05 -7.35 1.35
N GLN A 62 1.83 -6.45 2.30
CA GLN A 62 0.89 -5.34 2.11
C GLN A 62 1.58 -4.22 1.35
N LEU A 63 0.93 -3.74 0.29
CA LEU A 63 1.51 -2.70 -0.57
C LEU A 63 0.39 -1.82 -1.13
N LEU A 64 0.63 -0.50 -1.12
CA LEU A 64 -0.25 0.49 -1.75
C LEU A 64 0.55 1.30 -2.76
N TYR A 65 0.02 1.39 -3.97
CA TYR A 65 0.57 2.20 -5.05
C TYR A 65 -0.43 3.23 -5.54
N LYS A 66 0.05 4.41 -5.88
CA LYS A 66 -0.68 5.35 -6.71
C LYS A 66 -0.49 4.99 -8.17
N LEU A 67 -1.58 4.91 -8.92
CA LEU A 67 -1.53 4.77 -10.37
C LEU A 67 -1.46 6.14 -11.05
N ASP A 68 -0.74 6.19 -12.17
CA ASP A 68 -0.89 7.26 -13.16
C ASP A 68 -2.05 6.88 -14.09
N ASN A 69 -3.23 7.41 -13.78
CA ASN A 69 -4.46 7.07 -14.48
C ASN A 69 -4.92 8.22 -15.37
N ASN A 70 -4.89 7.98 -16.68
CA ASN A 70 -5.46 8.88 -17.69
C ASN A 70 -6.78 8.35 -18.28
N ASP A 71 -7.21 7.16 -17.85
CA ASP A 71 -8.45 6.53 -18.32
C ASP A 71 -9.64 6.93 -17.43
N LEU A 72 -10.53 7.74 -17.99
CA LEU A 72 -11.74 8.20 -17.30
C LEU A 72 -12.74 7.08 -17.04
N ALA A 73 -12.82 6.08 -17.93
CA ALA A 73 -13.74 4.96 -17.78
C ALA A 73 -13.31 4.09 -16.59
N VAL A 74 -12.02 3.78 -16.48
CA VAL A 74 -11.47 3.05 -15.33
C VAL A 74 -11.71 3.84 -14.03
N LEU A 75 -11.49 5.15 -14.03
CA LEU A 75 -11.76 5.99 -12.84
C LEU A 75 -13.22 5.95 -12.40
N GLN A 76 -14.16 6.02 -13.36
CA GLN A 76 -15.59 5.96 -13.09
C GLN A 76 -15.97 4.58 -12.54
N THR A 77 -15.49 3.50 -13.17
CA THR A 77 -15.73 2.13 -12.71
C THR A 77 -15.29 1.91 -11.26
N VAL A 78 -14.10 2.38 -10.89
CA VAL A 78 -13.57 2.28 -9.51
C VAL A 78 -14.32 3.19 -8.53
N ARG A 79 -14.88 4.30 -8.99
CA ARG A 79 -15.64 5.21 -8.13
C ARG A 79 -17.04 4.69 -7.81
N ASP A 80 -17.70 4.10 -8.81
CA ASP A 80 -19.14 3.81 -8.76
C ASP A 80 -19.44 2.38 -8.31
N SER A 81 -18.43 1.52 -8.22
CA SER A 81 -18.57 0.13 -7.78
C SER A 81 -18.14 -0.05 -6.32
N GLN A 82 -18.77 -0.99 -5.62
CA GLN A 82 -18.45 -1.31 -4.22
C GLN A 82 -17.04 -1.92 -4.07
N LEU A 83 -16.64 -2.77 -5.01
CA LEU A 83 -15.34 -3.43 -5.04
C LEU A 83 -14.89 -3.55 -6.49
N ILE A 84 -13.71 -3.01 -6.81
CA ILE A 84 -13.02 -3.30 -8.07
C ILE A 84 -11.72 -4.03 -7.76
N THR A 85 -11.51 -5.17 -8.41
CA THR A 85 -10.24 -5.88 -8.36
C THR A 85 -9.65 -6.03 -9.76
N ILE A 86 -8.33 -6.20 -9.82
CA ILE A 86 -7.63 -6.50 -11.07
C ILE A 86 -6.89 -7.82 -10.96
N LYS A 87 -6.87 -8.55 -12.08
CA LYS A 87 -6.06 -9.74 -12.30
C LYS A 87 -4.97 -9.40 -13.32
N PRO A 88 -3.74 -9.08 -12.90
CA PRO A 88 -2.67 -8.75 -13.83
C PRO A 88 -2.07 -9.98 -14.51
N LYS A 89 -1.42 -9.78 -15.65
CA LYS A 89 -0.47 -10.77 -16.18
C LYS A 89 0.66 -11.01 -15.15
N PRO A 90 1.27 -12.20 -15.13
CA PRO A 90 2.31 -12.50 -14.15
C PRO A 90 3.48 -11.51 -14.18
N PHE A 91 3.91 -11.05 -13.00
CA PHE A 91 5.10 -10.22 -12.84
C PHE A 91 5.76 -10.48 -11.49
N ASN A 92 6.96 -9.94 -11.27
CA ASN A 92 7.65 -10.06 -9.99
C ASN A 92 7.23 -8.93 -9.04
N LEU A 93 6.52 -9.25 -7.95
CA LEU A 93 5.99 -8.26 -7.00
C LEU A 93 7.10 -7.40 -6.37
N GLN A 94 8.32 -7.94 -6.27
CA GLN A 94 9.44 -7.23 -5.67
C GLN A 94 9.81 -5.95 -6.44
N ARG A 95 9.44 -5.84 -7.72
CA ARG A 95 9.56 -4.60 -8.48
C ARG A 95 8.75 -3.47 -7.84
N LEU A 96 7.49 -3.75 -7.53
CA LEU A 96 6.64 -2.80 -6.80
C LEU A 96 7.13 -2.61 -5.37
N MET A 97 7.62 -3.66 -4.68
CA MET A 97 8.20 -3.51 -3.32
C MET A 97 9.40 -2.56 -3.30
N ARG A 98 10.16 -2.47 -4.39
CA ARG A 98 11.33 -1.58 -4.56
C ARG A 98 10.96 -0.16 -5.00
N GLY A 99 9.69 0.14 -5.18
CA GLY A 99 9.28 1.46 -5.65
C GLY A 99 9.45 1.69 -7.16
N GLU A 100 9.61 0.61 -7.95
CA GLU A 100 9.74 0.75 -9.40
C GLU A 100 8.46 1.33 -10.03
N LYS A 101 8.64 2.18 -11.04
CA LYS A 101 7.55 2.56 -11.94
C LYS A 101 7.43 1.52 -13.04
N MET A 102 6.22 1.04 -13.28
CA MET A 102 6.00 0.02 -14.32
C MET A 102 4.57 0.07 -14.84
N VAL A 103 4.40 -0.37 -16.08
CA VAL A 103 3.08 -0.60 -16.66
C VAL A 103 2.83 -2.10 -16.65
N ILE A 104 1.64 -2.49 -16.21
CA ILE A 104 1.18 -3.88 -16.28
C ILE A 104 -0.09 -3.97 -17.12
N GLU A 105 -0.29 -5.11 -17.75
CA GLU A 105 -1.57 -5.46 -18.37
C GLU A 105 -2.40 -6.26 -17.39
N ALA A 106 -3.69 -5.94 -17.25
CA ALA A 106 -4.59 -6.60 -16.33
C ALA A 106 -6.02 -6.67 -16.85
N ASP A 107 -6.75 -7.66 -16.35
CA ASP A 107 -8.20 -7.73 -16.46
C ASP A 107 -8.81 -7.04 -15.23
N LEU A 108 -9.88 -6.27 -15.43
CA LEU A 108 -10.58 -5.52 -14.39
C LEU A 108 -11.93 -6.15 -14.11
N TYR A 109 -12.22 -6.39 -12.83
CA TYR A 109 -13.43 -7.04 -12.34
C TYR A 109 -14.21 -6.13 -11.40
N ALA A 110 -15.53 -6.14 -11.53
CA ALA A 110 -16.44 -5.64 -10.50
C ALA A 110 -16.74 -6.79 -9.54
N GLY A 111 -16.29 -6.67 -8.30
CA GLY A 111 -16.24 -7.77 -7.32
C GLY A 111 -14.84 -8.39 -7.21
N HIS A 112 -14.76 -9.54 -6.54
CA HIS A 112 -13.50 -10.24 -6.28
C HIS A 112 -13.13 -11.17 -7.45
N PHE A 113 -11.98 -10.96 -8.09
CA PHE A 113 -11.63 -11.66 -9.34
C PHE A 113 -11.47 -13.18 -9.22
N GLU A 114 -11.17 -13.72 -8.02
CA GLU A 114 -11.05 -15.16 -7.79
C GLU A 114 -12.36 -15.83 -7.33
N ARG A 115 -13.40 -15.03 -7.09
CA ARG A 115 -14.69 -15.52 -6.59
C ARG A 115 -15.79 -15.22 -7.60
N ASP A 116 -16.65 -14.27 -7.30
CA ASP A 116 -17.88 -13.95 -8.05
C ASP A 116 -17.76 -12.67 -8.90
N GLY A 117 -16.54 -12.12 -9.02
CA GLY A 117 -16.31 -10.89 -9.76
C GLY A 117 -16.68 -10.99 -11.24
N MET A 118 -17.39 -9.97 -11.75
CA MET A 118 -17.74 -9.85 -13.16
C MET A 118 -16.63 -9.11 -13.92
N LEU A 119 -16.12 -9.72 -15.00
CA LEU A 119 -15.16 -9.07 -15.89
C LEU A 119 -15.78 -7.83 -16.56
N VAL A 120 -15.16 -6.66 -16.37
CA VAL A 120 -15.60 -5.37 -16.93
C VAL A 120 -14.73 -4.98 -18.12
N TYR A 121 -13.41 -5.07 -17.96
CA TYR A 121 -12.44 -4.79 -19.02
C TYR A 121 -11.39 -5.88 -19.05
N SER A 122 -10.88 -6.18 -20.24
CA SER A 122 -9.79 -7.14 -20.44
C SER A 122 -8.54 -6.45 -20.97
N ASN A 123 -7.37 -6.94 -20.55
CA ASN A 123 -6.05 -6.51 -21.01
C ASN A 123 -5.84 -4.98 -21.04
N ILE A 124 -6.32 -4.28 -20.01
CA ILE A 124 -6.08 -2.84 -19.85
C ILE A 124 -4.65 -2.59 -19.35
N SER A 125 -4.05 -1.48 -19.77
CA SER A 125 -2.73 -1.05 -19.29
C SER A 125 -2.88 -0.15 -18.06
N LEU A 126 -2.21 -0.51 -16.96
CA LEU A 126 -2.20 0.24 -15.71
C LEU A 126 -0.78 0.68 -15.38
N SER A 127 -0.57 1.99 -15.26
CA SER A 127 0.74 2.59 -14.94
C SER A 127 0.89 2.80 -13.44
N PHE A 128 1.80 2.07 -12.81
CA PHE A 128 2.17 2.19 -11.40
C PHE A 128 3.22 3.30 -11.26
N ASP A 129 2.87 4.40 -10.59
CA ASP A 129 3.72 5.61 -10.55
C ASP A 129 4.44 5.80 -9.22
N LYS A 130 3.76 5.62 -8.09
CA LYS A 130 4.35 5.93 -6.78
C LYS A 130 3.95 4.92 -5.71
N GLN A 131 4.95 4.26 -5.12
CA GLN A 131 4.76 3.49 -3.89
C GLN A 131 4.42 4.44 -2.74
N LEU A 132 3.32 4.14 -2.04
CA LEU A 132 2.87 4.89 -0.88
C LEU A 132 3.05 4.11 0.42
N TYR A 133 2.98 2.79 0.33
CA TYR A 133 3.10 1.89 1.48
C TYR A 133 3.66 0.54 1.04
N VAL A 134 4.52 -0.03 1.86
CA VAL A 134 5.01 -1.40 1.73
C VAL A 134 5.31 -1.95 3.13
N ARG A 135 4.84 -3.16 3.40
CA ARG A 135 5.12 -3.91 4.62
C ARG A 135 5.13 -5.40 4.30
N THR A 136 6.23 -6.08 4.58
CA THR A 136 6.35 -7.53 4.48
C THR A 136 5.79 -8.21 5.72
N PHE A 137 5.48 -9.51 5.64
CA PHE A 137 4.99 -10.29 6.77
C PHE A 137 6.08 -10.96 7.61
N ASP A 138 7.30 -10.44 7.57
CA ASP A 138 8.42 -10.98 8.35
C ASP A 138 8.22 -10.80 9.87
N ASP A 139 7.35 -9.87 10.29
CA ASP A 139 7.15 -9.45 11.68
C ASP A 139 5.67 -9.44 12.15
N ILE A 140 4.79 -10.23 11.50
CA ILE A 140 3.36 -10.23 11.88
C ILE A 140 3.13 -10.74 13.31
N LYS A 141 2.37 -9.97 14.07
CA LYS A 141 2.01 -10.27 15.47
C LYS A 141 0.98 -11.40 15.53
N PRO A 142 0.90 -12.16 16.63
CA PRO A 142 -0.21 -13.08 16.87
C PRO A 142 -1.56 -12.38 16.80
N SER A 143 -2.58 -13.12 16.36
CA SER A 143 -3.97 -12.66 16.35
C SER A 143 -4.41 -12.17 17.72
N SER A 144 -5.05 -11.00 17.79
CA SER A 144 -5.54 -10.43 19.05
C SER A 144 -6.66 -9.41 18.84
N THR A 145 -7.29 -9.00 19.93
CA THR A 145 -8.28 -7.90 19.92
C THR A 145 -7.66 -6.51 19.79
N LYS A 146 -6.32 -6.40 19.89
CA LYS A 146 -5.56 -5.16 19.75
C LYS A 146 -5.29 -4.91 18.27
N GLN A 147 -6.01 -3.95 17.70
CA GLN A 147 -5.87 -3.58 16.29
C GLN A 147 -4.88 -2.42 16.15
N GLU A 148 -4.11 -2.44 15.06
CA GLU A 148 -3.12 -1.44 14.73
C GLU A 148 -3.22 -1.10 13.24
N TYR A 149 -3.20 0.20 12.91
CA TYR A 149 -3.28 0.71 11.56
C TYR A 149 -2.04 1.54 11.23
N ASP A 150 -1.45 1.28 10.07
CA ASP A 150 -0.46 2.17 9.48
C ASP A 150 -1.19 3.31 8.74
N ILE A 151 -0.58 4.50 8.73
CA ILE A 151 -1.20 5.71 8.21
C ILE A 151 -0.42 6.20 6.99
N VAL A 152 -1.12 6.34 5.86
CA VAL A 152 -0.59 6.96 4.64
C VAL A 152 -1.27 8.32 4.45
N SER A 153 -0.51 9.40 4.61
CA SER A 153 -1.01 10.76 4.38
C SER A 153 -1.06 11.08 2.88
N LEU A 154 -2.23 11.52 2.39
CA LEU A 154 -2.38 12.07 1.05
C LEU A 154 -2.29 13.61 1.10
N ARG A 155 -2.80 14.30 0.08
CA ARG A 155 -2.86 15.77 0.07
C ARG A 155 -3.90 16.27 1.09
N LYS A 156 -3.60 17.41 1.72
CA LYS A 156 -4.43 18.05 2.76
C LYS A 156 -4.57 17.14 4.00
N ASN A 157 -5.78 16.99 4.54
CA ASN A 157 -6.06 16.26 5.77
C ASN A 157 -6.46 14.79 5.53
N TYR A 158 -6.53 14.35 4.27
CA TYR A 158 -6.97 13.01 3.95
C TYR A 158 -5.87 11.98 4.18
N LYS A 159 -6.21 10.88 4.85
CA LYS A 159 -5.31 9.78 5.15
C LYS A 159 -5.95 8.43 4.84
N PHE A 160 -5.16 7.49 4.34
CA PHE A 160 -5.53 6.08 4.39
C PHE A 160 -5.05 5.47 5.71
N TYR A 161 -5.92 4.69 6.33
CA TYR A 161 -5.62 3.81 7.45
C TYR A 161 -5.63 2.39 6.91
N ILE A 162 -4.49 1.71 7.00
CA ILE A 162 -4.30 0.34 6.50
C ILE A 162 -4.08 -0.56 7.71
N HIS A 163 -4.95 -1.54 7.92
CA HIS A 163 -4.84 -2.46 9.03
C HIS A 163 -3.53 -3.26 8.93
N ARG A 164 -2.76 -3.36 10.01
CA ARG A 164 -1.59 -4.23 10.05
C ARG A 164 -2.04 -5.66 10.24
N ILE A 165 -2.10 -6.42 9.16
CA ILE A 165 -2.49 -7.83 9.18
C ILE A 165 -1.64 -8.59 10.20
N GLN A 166 -2.35 -9.36 11.04
CA GLN A 166 -1.81 -10.24 12.08
C GLN A 166 -1.86 -11.69 11.60
N GLN A 167 -1.28 -12.61 12.35
CA GLN A 167 -1.49 -14.04 12.13
C GLN A 167 -2.98 -14.39 12.19
N ALA A 168 -3.37 -15.48 11.54
CA ALA A 168 -4.76 -15.89 11.48
C ALA A 168 -5.32 -16.22 12.89
N PRO A 169 -6.60 -15.90 13.17
CA PRO A 169 -7.52 -15.17 12.29
C PRO A 169 -7.21 -13.67 12.24
N SER A 170 -7.32 -13.06 11.07
CA SER A 170 -7.12 -11.61 10.86
C SER A 170 -8.01 -11.11 9.71
N PHE A 171 -7.68 -9.96 9.15
CA PHE A 171 -8.42 -9.34 8.05
C PHE A 171 -7.57 -8.26 7.37
N ASP A 172 -7.77 -8.03 6.07
CA ASP A 172 -7.26 -6.85 5.38
C ASP A 172 -8.33 -5.75 5.41
N HIS A 173 -7.92 -4.51 5.72
CA HIS A 173 -8.86 -3.41 5.84
C HIS A 173 -8.20 -2.08 5.52
N ILE A 174 -8.87 -1.31 4.67
CA ILE A 174 -8.46 0.03 4.27
C ILE A 174 -9.63 0.97 4.46
N LEU A 175 -9.37 2.05 5.19
CA LEU A 175 -10.27 3.19 5.35
C LEU A 175 -9.60 4.44 4.81
N GLY A 176 -10.38 5.28 4.15
CA GLY A 176 -10.03 6.68 3.93
C GLY A 176 -10.67 7.56 4.99
N VAL A 177 -9.94 8.50 5.54
CA VAL A 177 -10.46 9.45 6.52
C VAL A 177 -10.01 10.86 6.15
N ASP A 178 -10.97 11.76 5.94
CA ASP A 178 -10.70 13.19 5.91
C ASP A 178 -10.68 13.70 7.35
N LEU A 179 -9.49 14.04 7.85
CA LEU A 179 -9.33 14.34 9.28
C LEU A 179 -9.84 15.73 9.65
N GLU A 180 -10.67 15.74 10.68
CA GLU A 180 -11.13 16.94 11.38
C GLU A 180 -10.55 17.03 12.80
N ALA A 181 -10.16 15.87 13.36
CA ALA A 181 -9.56 15.76 14.69
C ALA A 181 -8.43 14.71 14.71
N GLY A 182 -7.75 14.61 15.86
CA GLY A 182 -6.79 13.53 16.10
C GLY A 182 -7.50 12.17 16.12
N CYS A 183 -6.92 11.18 15.46
CA CYS A 183 -7.50 9.84 15.33
C CYS A 183 -6.54 8.77 15.86
N LEU A 184 -7.10 7.76 16.54
CA LEU A 184 -6.31 6.66 17.09
C LEU A 184 -6.00 5.63 16.00
N SER A 185 -4.74 5.28 15.84
CA SER A 185 -4.32 4.15 14.99
C SER A 185 -4.25 2.81 15.73
N ARG A 186 -4.43 2.82 17.06
CA ARG A 186 -4.37 1.63 17.91
C ARG A 186 -5.54 1.61 18.87
N PHE A 187 -6.25 0.50 18.92
CA PHE A 187 -7.43 0.34 19.79
C PHE A 187 -7.77 -1.14 20.01
N ASN A 188 -8.61 -1.40 21.02
CA ASN A 188 -9.16 -2.73 21.27
C ASN A 188 -10.52 -2.89 20.59
N THR A 189 -10.81 -4.12 20.19
CA THR A 189 -12.06 -4.55 19.57
C THR A 189 -12.67 -5.75 20.32
N SER A 190 -13.92 -6.10 20.00
CA SER A 190 -14.65 -7.18 20.67
C SER A 190 -14.09 -8.58 20.38
N SER A 191 -13.42 -8.77 19.23
CA SER A 191 -12.83 -10.03 18.79
C SER A 191 -11.61 -9.78 17.91
N ALA A 192 -10.87 -10.82 17.54
CA ALA A 192 -9.72 -10.70 16.64
C ALA A 192 -10.11 -10.25 15.23
N VAL A 193 -11.29 -10.70 14.76
CA VAL A 193 -11.90 -10.31 13.48
C VAL A 193 -13.25 -9.66 13.79
N PRO A 194 -13.27 -8.38 14.20
CA PRO A 194 -14.50 -7.66 14.50
C PRO A 194 -15.32 -7.42 13.24
N LYS A 195 -16.61 -7.14 13.41
CA LYS A 195 -17.45 -6.68 12.29
C LYS A 195 -16.96 -5.33 11.76
N GLU A 196 -17.10 -5.12 10.47
CA GLU A 196 -16.72 -3.84 9.83
C GLU A 196 -17.39 -2.63 10.49
N THR A 197 -18.65 -2.77 10.92
CA THR A 197 -19.40 -1.72 11.61
C THR A 197 -18.77 -1.33 12.96
N GLU A 198 -18.18 -2.28 13.68
CA GLU A 198 -17.42 -1.96 14.89
C GLU A 198 -16.16 -1.17 14.54
N LEU A 199 -15.44 -1.58 13.50
CA LEU A 199 -14.25 -0.86 13.04
C LEU A 199 -14.61 0.57 12.64
N GLN A 200 -15.65 0.79 11.85
CA GLN A 200 -16.12 2.13 11.46
C GLN A 200 -16.46 3.00 12.68
N TYR A 201 -17.10 2.42 13.71
CA TYR A 201 -17.40 3.13 14.96
C TYR A 201 -16.14 3.61 15.69
N LYS A 202 -15.02 2.88 15.62
CA LYS A 202 -13.74 3.32 16.22
C LYS A 202 -13.18 4.59 15.57
N PHE A 203 -13.57 4.88 14.33
CA PHE A 203 -13.12 6.04 13.58
C PHE A 203 -14.14 7.20 13.56
N ILE A 204 -15.34 7.03 14.15
CA ILE A 204 -16.47 7.97 13.95
C ILE A 204 -16.17 9.41 14.36
N ASN A 205 -15.26 9.60 15.33
CA ASN A 205 -14.86 10.93 15.83
C ASN A 205 -13.62 11.50 15.12
N CYS A 206 -13.08 10.81 14.11
CA CYS A 206 -11.87 11.24 13.42
C CYS A 206 -12.15 12.24 12.29
N GLY A 207 -13.37 12.23 11.75
CA GLY A 207 -13.81 13.02 10.61
C GLY A 207 -14.65 12.18 9.65
N THR A 208 -14.69 12.57 8.37
CA THR A 208 -15.48 11.83 7.37
C THR A 208 -14.76 10.54 6.97
N ILE A 209 -15.38 9.40 7.24
CA ILE A 209 -14.86 8.07 6.90
C ILE A 209 -15.41 7.64 5.53
N LYS A 210 -14.54 7.07 4.72
CA LYS A 210 -14.88 6.32 3.51
C LYS A 210 -14.34 4.89 3.65
N PRO A 211 -15.20 3.87 3.81
CA PRO A 211 -14.78 2.48 3.68
C PRO A 211 -14.23 2.23 2.28
N LEU A 212 -13.08 1.56 2.17
CA LEU A 212 -12.43 1.32 0.87
C LEU A 212 -12.26 -0.16 0.57
N TYR A 213 -11.93 -0.97 1.58
CA TYR A 213 -11.74 -2.40 1.41
C TYR A 213 -11.83 -3.11 2.76
N PHE A 214 -12.51 -4.24 2.84
CA PHE A 214 -12.57 -5.11 4.01
C PHE A 214 -12.63 -6.58 3.54
N GLU A 215 -11.63 -7.37 3.90
CA GLU A 215 -11.47 -8.77 3.48
C GLU A 215 -11.13 -9.64 4.69
N THR A 216 -11.85 -10.74 4.87
CA THR A 216 -11.70 -11.64 6.01
C THR A 216 -11.54 -13.10 5.62
N GLU A 217 -12.01 -13.50 4.43
CA GLU A 217 -12.08 -14.89 3.98
C GLU A 217 -10.68 -15.49 3.84
N ASP A 218 -9.75 -14.74 3.26
CA ASP A 218 -8.37 -15.19 3.05
C ASP A 218 -7.52 -15.22 4.34
N PHE A 219 -8.07 -14.71 5.45
CA PHE A 219 -7.38 -14.57 6.74
C PHE A 219 -8.07 -15.33 7.87
N GLN A 220 -8.94 -16.29 7.53
CA GLN A 220 -9.55 -17.17 8.52
C GLN A 220 -8.49 -18.04 9.21
N ALA A 221 -8.77 -18.47 10.44
CA ALA A 221 -7.97 -19.50 11.07
C ALA A 221 -8.02 -20.75 10.18
N ALA A 222 -6.88 -21.44 10.01
CA ALA A 222 -6.93 -22.78 9.44
C ALA A 222 -7.87 -23.59 10.32
N ASP A 223 -8.97 -24.06 9.75
CA ASP A 223 -9.96 -24.83 10.48
C ASP A 223 -9.23 -25.92 11.25
N SER A 224 -9.40 -25.93 12.57
CA SER A 224 -9.18 -27.12 13.37
C SER A 224 -10.25 -28.13 12.94
N HIS A 225 -10.01 -28.80 11.81
CA HIS A 225 -10.70 -30.01 11.43
C HIS A 225 -10.35 -31.13 12.42
#